data_AF-A0A1H9GCR6-F1
#
_entry.id   AF-A0A1H9GCR6-F1
#
_cell.length_a   1.000
_cell.length_b   1.000
_cell.length_c   1.000
_cell.angle_alpha   90.00
_cell.angle_beta   90.00
_cell.angle_gamma   90.00
#
_symmetry.space_group_name_H-M   'P 1'
#
loop_
_entity.id
_entity.type
_entity.pdbx_description
1 polymer ?
#
loop_
_entity_poly.entity_id
_entity_poly.type
_entity_poly.pdbx_seq_one_letter_code
_entity_poly.pdbx_strand_id
1 'polypeptide(L)'
;MKTKKQSLGLILVILALIAIIYLVSGYFLKPKNEVPDSPTVTDEQMQETSNQATDTKGQPFQEKIDANSPYPVASLDAGISISELRKAMDQYYQEVYTEEEKKMSQTKIDRQDIKRLQDSFKNNDSLKALKANVESVEMQVAGETVYVARIVLPFTYQEAEKIKANNDILVLNEALAQLGNHLIMIAYYDQSNKTLTPMHLTNSLNPLFYNETMKN
;
A
#
# COMPACT_ATOMS: atom_id res chain seq x y z
N MET A 1 -34.58 9.06 -35.12
CA MET A 1 -34.45 7.58 -35.12
C MET A 1 -33.10 7.18 -35.73
N LYS A 2 -31.99 7.31 -34.98
CA LYS A 2 -30.62 7.09 -35.52
C LYS A 2 -29.57 6.71 -34.46
N THR A 3 -29.97 6.22 -33.27
CA THR A 3 -29.04 5.96 -32.15
C THR A 3 -28.88 4.49 -31.78
N LYS A 4 -29.69 3.57 -32.35
CA LYS A 4 -29.63 2.13 -31.99
C LYS A 4 -28.59 1.30 -32.75
N LYS A 5 -28.08 1.77 -33.90
CA LYS A 5 -27.10 1.03 -34.71
C LYS A 5 -25.63 1.23 -34.27
N GLN A 6 -25.31 2.35 -33.61
CA GLN A 6 -23.93 2.63 -33.20
C GLN A 6 -23.52 1.89 -31.92
N SER A 7 -24.44 1.64 -30.97
CA SER A 7 -24.09 0.87 -29.76
C SER A 7 -23.90 -0.62 -30.02
N LEU A 8 -24.59 -1.17 -31.04
CA LEU A 8 -24.46 -2.59 -31.40
C LEU A 8 -23.09 -2.89 -32.05
N GLY A 9 -22.54 -1.94 -32.81
CA GLY A 9 -21.21 -2.07 -33.41
C GLY A 9 -20.09 -2.08 -32.37
N LEU A 10 -20.19 -1.25 -31.32
CA LEU A 10 -19.20 -1.17 -30.25
C LEU A 10 -19.16 -2.45 -29.40
N ILE A 11 -20.34 -3.03 -29.11
CA ILE A 11 -20.45 -4.28 -28.34
C ILE A 11 -19.84 -5.47 -29.13
N LEU A 12 -20.03 -5.51 -30.45
CA LEU A 12 -19.45 -6.55 -31.30
C LEU A 12 -17.91 -6.47 -31.36
N VAL A 13 -17.32 -5.27 -31.33
CA VAL A 13 -15.86 -5.10 -31.29
C VAL A 13 -15.26 -5.55 -29.95
N ILE A 14 -15.95 -5.27 -28.84
CA ILE A 14 -15.51 -5.70 -27.50
C ILE A 14 -15.55 -7.23 -27.39
N LEU A 15 -16.61 -7.88 -27.88
CA LEU A 15 -16.71 -9.34 -27.88
C LEU A 15 -15.66 -10.01 -28.78
N ALA A 16 -15.32 -9.40 -29.93
CA ALA A 16 -14.28 -9.90 -30.81
C ALA A 16 -12.87 -9.81 -30.18
N LEU A 17 -12.58 -8.74 -29.43
CA LEU A 17 -11.30 -8.59 -28.72
C LEU A 17 -11.15 -9.62 -27.59
N ILE A 18 -12.22 -9.92 -26.85
CA ILE A 18 -12.22 -10.95 -25.79
C ILE A 18 -11.96 -12.34 -26.39
N ALA A 19 -12.56 -12.66 -27.54
CA ALA A 19 -12.33 -13.95 -28.21
C ALA A 19 -10.87 -14.14 -28.69
N ILE A 20 -10.19 -13.07 -29.11
CA ILE A 20 -8.79 -13.13 -29.54
C ILE A 20 -7.87 -13.39 -28.32
N ILE A 21 -8.16 -12.81 -27.16
CA ILE A 21 -7.40 -13.02 -25.92
C ILE A 21 -7.46 -14.50 -25.48
N TYR A 22 -8.62 -15.15 -25.61
CA TYR A 22 -8.76 -16.58 -25.32
C TYR A 22 -8.11 -17.49 -26.36
N LEU A 23 -8.04 -17.08 -27.63
CA LEU A 23 -7.32 -17.83 -28.66
C LEU A 23 -5.81 -17.77 -28.48
N VAL A 24 -5.24 -16.62 -28.08
CA VAL A 24 -3.78 -16.49 -27.90
C VAL A 24 -3.27 -17.21 -26.63
N SER A 25 -4.13 -17.41 -25.63
CA SER A 25 -3.78 -18.15 -24.40
C SER A 25 -3.96 -19.67 -24.49
N GLY A 26 -4.53 -20.19 -25.60
CA GLY A 26 -4.79 -21.62 -25.80
C GLY A 26 -3.77 -22.39 -26.66
N TYR A 27 -2.73 -21.75 -27.20
CA TYR A 27 -1.77 -22.36 -28.15
C TYR A 27 -0.33 -22.49 -27.62
N PHE A 28 -0.14 -22.77 -26.32
CA PHE A 28 1.14 -23.32 -25.85
C PHE A 28 1.08 -24.86 -25.77
N LEU A 29 1.75 -25.43 -26.78
CA LEU A 29 1.96 -26.83 -27.16
C LEU A 29 2.22 -27.83 -26.01
N LYS A 30 1.45 -28.93 -26.02
CA LYS A 30 1.87 -30.27 -25.56
C LYS A 30 2.64 -30.98 -26.69
N PRO A 31 3.60 -31.86 -26.35
CA PRO A 31 3.58 -33.17 -26.98
C PRO A 31 3.55 -34.33 -25.97
N LYS A 32 2.76 -35.33 -26.36
CA LYS A 32 2.54 -36.65 -25.77
C LYS A 32 3.66 -37.59 -26.23
N ASN A 33 4.16 -38.48 -25.36
CA ASN A 33 4.68 -39.79 -25.74
C ASN A 33 4.37 -40.81 -24.64
N GLU A 34 4.08 -42.03 -25.08
CA GLU A 34 3.38 -43.12 -24.38
C GLU A 34 4.32 -43.97 -23.49
N VAL A 35 3.73 -44.63 -22.49
CA VAL A 35 4.31 -45.59 -21.52
C VAL A 35 4.04 -47.01 -22.06
N PRO A 36 4.93 -48.02 -21.92
CA PRO A 36 5.01 -48.90 -20.72
C PRO A 36 6.47 -49.34 -20.39
N ASP A 37 6.89 -49.73 -19.18
CA ASP A 37 6.39 -50.74 -18.23
C ASP A 37 6.83 -50.40 -16.78
N SER A 38 6.00 -50.79 -15.81
CA SER A 38 6.37 -50.99 -14.38
C SER A 38 6.73 -52.48 -14.16
N PRO A 39 7.40 -52.92 -13.07
CA PRO A 39 7.33 -52.33 -11.73
C PRO A 39 8.67 -52.30 -10.96
N THR A 40 8.76 -51.47 -9.92
CA THR A 40 9.37 -51.84 -8.62
C THR A 40 8.87 -50.84 -7.58
N VAL A 41 8.22 -51.37 -6.55
CA VAL A 41 7.82 -50.65 -5.34
C VAL A 41 9.06 -50.42 -4.49
N THR A 42 9.33 -49.17 -4.13
CA THR A 42 10.12 -48.83 -2.95
C THR A 42 9.52 -47.56 -2.36
N ASP A 43 8.64 -47.75 -1.37
CA ASP A 43 8.26 -46.69 -0.45
C ASP A 43 9.48 -46.32 0.39
N GLU A 44 9.87 -45.04 0.37
CA GLU A 44 10.30 -44.31 1.57
C GLU A 44 10.41 -42.80 1.25
N GLN A 45 9.33 -42.10 1.59
CA GLN A 45 9.21 -40.68 1.98
C GLN A 45 10.10 -39.66 1.26
N MET A 46 9.58 -39.09 0.17
CA MET A 46 9.84 -37.69 -0.15
C MET A 46 9.17 -36.81 0.91
N GLN A 47 9.96 -36.24 1.82
CA GLN A 47 9.56 -35.03 2.52
C GLN A 47 9.34 -33.95 1.45
N GLU A 48 8.08 -33.67 1.14
CA GLU A 48 7.67 -32.35 0.67
C GLU A 48 8.20 -31.36 1.71
N THR A 49 9.35 -30.77 1.42
CA THR A 49 9.77 -29.55 2.09
C THR A 49 8.79 -28.51 1.59
N SER A 50 7.67 -28.39 2.28
CA SER A 50 6.90 -27.16 2.29
C SER A 50 7.91 -26.07 2.58
N ASN A 51 8.27 -25.31 1.55
CA ASN A 51 8.84 -23.99 1.75
C ASN A 51 7.71 -23.15 2.36
N GLN A 52 7.45 -23.38 3.65
CA GLN A 52 6.95 -22.32 4.51
C GLN A 52 7.97 -21.21 4.35
N ALA A 53 7.62 -20.21 3.54
CA ALA A 53 8.27 -18.92 3.61
C ALA A 53 8.21 -18.53 5.08
N THR A 54 9.36 -18.62 5.76
CA THR A 54 9.55 -17.97 7.05
C THR A 54 9.26 -16.51 6.79
N ASP A 55 8.05 -16.07 7.14
CA ASP A 55 7.55 -14.73 6.88
C ASP A 55 8.46 -13.76 7.61
N THR A 56 9.38 -13.20 6.84
CA THR A 56 10.55 -12.49 7.35
C THR A 56 10.09 -11.27 8.13
N LYS A 57 10.78 -11.00 9.25
CA LYS A 57 10.88 -9.68 9.89
C LYS A 57 11.33 -8.62 8.86
N GLY A 58 10.44 -8.18 8.00
CA GLY A 58 10.66 -7.21 6.95
C GLY A 58 10.08 -5.85 7.30
N GLN A 59 10.41 -4.83 6.51
CA GLN A 59 9.75 -3.53 6.59
C GLN A 59 8.50 -3.57 5.70
N PRO A 60 7.27 -3.31 6.18
CA PRO A 60 6.06 -3.43 5.38
C PRO A 60 6.13 -2.63 4.07
N PHE A 61 6.63 -1.39 4.11
CA PHE A 61 6.56 -0.45 2.99
C PHE A 61 7.91 -0.09 2.34
N GLN A 62 9.01 -0.77 2.70
CA GLN A 62 10.35 -0.49 2.14
C GLN A 62 10.75 0.99 2.29
N GLU A 63 10.46 1.58 3.44
CA GLU A 63 10.72 2.99 3.69
C GLU A 63 12.22 3.27 3.70
N LYS A 64 12.62 4.27 2.91
CA LYS A 64 13.91 4.93 3.05
C LYS A 64 13.69 6.26 3.76
N ILE A 65 14.04 6.26 5.04
CA ILE A 65 13.93 7.40 5.95
C ILE A 65 15.25 8.17 6.04
N ASP A 66 15.19 9.46 6.40
CA ASP A 66 16.38 10.26 6.68
C ASP A 66 17.14 9.66 7.87
N ALA A 67 18.47 9.63 7.81
CA ALA A 67 19.32 9.11 8.88
C ALA A 67 19.16 9.86 10.22
N ASN A 68 18.67 11.10 10.16
CA ASN A 68 18.39 11.93 11.33
C ASN A 68 16.92 11.85 11.79
N SER A 69 16.09 11.01 11.15
CA SER A 69 14.71 10.80 11.61
C SER A 69 14.74 10.21 13.04
N PRO A 70 14.00 10.79 13.99
CA PRO A 70 13.93 10.26 15.34
C PRO A 70 13.04 9.01 15.44
N TYR A 71 12.34 8.64 14.36
CA TYR A 71 11.39 7.54 14.33
C TYR A 71 11.93 6.34 13.54
N PRO A 72 11.64 5.11 13.99
CA PRO A 72 12.00 3.93 13.22
C PRO A 72 11.17 3.85 11.93
N VAL A 73 11.55 2.95 11.03
CA VAL A 73 10.67 2.48 9.94
C VAL A 73 9.38 1.87 10.51
N ALA A 74 8.30 1.90 9.75
CA ALA A 74 7.02 1.37 10.19
C ALA A 74 7.12 -0.15 10.38
N SER A 75 6.32 -0.67 11.31
CA SER A 75 6.23 -2.10 11.61
C SER A 75 4.78 -2.50 11.77
N LEU A 76 4.47 -3.75 11.43
CA LEU A 76 3.15 -4.35 11.64
C LEU A 76 3.21 -5.41 12.74
N ASP A 77 2.05 -5.70 13.32
CA ASP A 77 1.90 -6.72 14.33
C ASP A 77 2.26 -8.11 13.79
N ALA A 78 2.69 -8.99 14.71
CA ALA A 78 2.99 -10.37 14.37
C ALA A 78 1.74 -11.07 13.82
N GLY A 79 1.89 -11.75 12.67
CA GLY A 79 0.80 -12.47 12.02
C GLY A 79 0.29 -11.85 10.72
N ILE A 80 0.69 -10.62 10.39
CA ILE A 80 0.47 -10.06 9.05
C ILE A 80 1.61 -10.49 8.13
N SER A 81 1.27 -11.14 7.02
CA SER A 81 2.26 -11.48 6.01
C SER A 81 2.71 -10.25 5.24
N ILE A 82 3.99 -9.89 5.38
CA ILE A 82 4.56 -8.72 4.71
C ILE A 82 4.64 -8.95 3.20
N SER A 83 4.92 -10.19 2.79
CA SER A 83 4.98 -10.54 1.37
C SER A 83 3.60 -10.43 0.72
N GLU A 84 2.55 -10.94 1.36
CA GLU A 84 1.18 -10.87 0.83
C GLU A 84 0.66 -9.43 0.82
N LEU A 85 0.92 -8.67 1.89
CA LEU A 85 0.59 -7.26 1.97
C LEU A 85 1.19 -6.47 0.79
N ARG A 86 2.49 -6.61 0.56
CA ARG A 86 3.16 -5.90 -0.54
C ARG A 86 2.59 -6.29 -1.89
N LYS A 87 2.36 -7.57 -2.12
CA LYS A 87 1.75 -8.05 -3.37
C LYS A 87 0.37 -7.42 -3.58
N ALA A 88 -0.46 -7.36 -2.53
CA ALA A 88 -1.78 -6.73 -2.59
C ALA A 88 -1.70 -5.23 -2.85
N MET A 89 -0.79 -4.52 -2.18
CA MET A 89 -0.54 -3.10 -2.42
C MET A 89 -0.09 -2.84 -3.86
N ASP A 90 0.88 -3.60 -4.35
CA ASP A 90 1.42 -3.45 -5.71
C ASP A 90 0.33 -3.67 -6.76
N GLN A 91 -0.46 -4.73 -6.60
CA GLN A 91 -1.57 -5.02 -7.51
C GLN A 91 -2.63 -3.91 -7.48
N TYR A 92 -3.05 -3.47 -6.28
CA TYR A 92 -4.04 -2.41 -6.14
C TYR A 92 -3.56 -1.09 -6.75
N TYR A 93 -2.29 -0.73 -6.50
CA TYR A 93 -1.69 0.48 -7.07
C TYR A 93 -1.62 0.43 -8.60
N GLN A 94 -1.34 -0.71 -9.21
CA GLN A 94 -1.33 -0.85 -10.66
C GLN A 94 -2.72 -0.78 -11.29
N GLU A 95 -3.72 -1.40 -10.65
CA GLU A 95 -5.07 -1.57 -11.20
C GLU A 95 -6.00 -0.37 -10.94
N VAL A 96 -5.82 0.32 -9.81
CA VAL A 96 -6.78 1.33 -9.33
C VAL A 96 -6.28 2.76 -9.50
N TYR A 97 -4.99 3.02 -9.27
CA TYR A 97 -4.47 4.39 -9.36
C TYR A 97 -4.35 4.80 -10.83
N THR A 98 -4.86 5.99 -11.17
CA THR A 98 -4.64 6.57 -12.50
C THR A 98 -3.19 7.05 -12.66
N GLU A 99 -2.76 7.25 -13.91
CA GLU A 99 -1.43 7.76 -14.21
C GLU A 99 -1.17 9.15 -13.59
N GLU A 100 -2.19 10.01 -13.48
CA GLU A 100 -2.08 11.28 -12.77
C GLU A 100 -1.84 11.08 -11.27
N GLU A 101 -2.53 10.14 -10.63
CA GLU A 101 -2.35 9.84 -9.21
C GLU A 101 -0.97 9.26 -8.92
N LYS A 102 -0.51 8.35 -9.81
CA LYS A 102 0.85 7.80 -9.75
C LYS A 102 1.88 8.89 -9.91
N LYS A 103 1.74 9.76 -10.92
CA LYS A 103 2.64 10.88 -11.15
C LYS A 103 2.74 11.82 -9.96
N MET A 104 1.63 12.12 -9.29
CA MET A 104 1.65 12.92 -8.05
C MET A 104 2.45 12.20 -6.96
N SER A 105 2.21 10.91 -6.77
CA SER A 105 2.92 10.09 -5.79
C SER A 105 4.41 9.93 -6.11
N GLN A 106 4.79 9.93 -7.38
CA GLN A 106 6.18 9.84 -7.86
C GLN A 106 6.90 11.20 -7.87
N THR A 107 6.19 12.30 -7.60
CA THR A 107 6.79 13.63 -7.51
C THR A 107 7.24 13.90 -6.09
N LYS A 108 8.50 14.31 -5.91
CA LYS A 108 9.03 14.71 -4.59
C LYS A 108 8.18 15.82 -3.98
N ILE A 109 7.82 15.64 -2.71
CA ILE A 109 7.12 16.68 -1.95
C ILE A 109 8.11 17.79 -1.63
N ASP A 110 7.74 19.04 -1.92
CA ASP A 110 8.61 20.18 -1.63
C ASP A 110 8.86 20.31 -0.12
N ARG A 111 10.10 20.62 0.26
CA ARG A 111 10.46 20.80 1.67
C ARG A 111 9.69 21.93 2.33
N GLN A 112 9.36 22.98 1.58
CA GLN A 112 8.52 24.08 2.05
C GLN A 112 7.10 23.58 2.35
N ASP A 113 6.57 22.64 1.57
CA ASP A 113 5.24 22.07 1.79
C ASP A 113 5.20 21.20 3.04
N ILE A 114 6.22 20.36 3.24
CA ILE A 114 6.40 19.60 4.49
C ILE A 114 6.49 20.55 5.69
N LYS A 115 7.29 21.62 5.58
CA LYS A 115 7.41 22.61 6.66
C LYS A 115 6.08 23.33 6.93
N ARG A 116 5.36 23.75 5.90
CA ARG A 116 4.04 24.39 6.04
C ARG A 116 3.03 23.48 6.72
N LEU A 117 3.04 22.17 6.39
CA LEU A 117 2.14 21.19 6.99
C LEU A 117 2.52 20.94 8.46
N GLN A 118 3.82 20.83 8.75
CA GLN A 118 4.31 20.75 10.13
C GLN A 118 3.89 21.98 10.95
N ASP A 119 3.97 23.18 10.37
CA ASP A 119 3.58 24.42 11.02
C ASP A 119 2.05 24.51 11.18
N SER A 120 1.26 23.99 10.24
CA SER A 120 -0.21 23.97 10.36
C SER A 120 -0.66 23.11 11.53
N PHE A 121 -0.07 21.92 11.71
CA PHE A 121 -0.35 21.08 12.89
C PHE A 121 0.05 21.74 14.22
N LYS A 122 1.17 22.46 14.25
CA LYS A 122 1.65 23.15 15.46
C LYS A 122 0.78 24.35 15.84
N ASN A 123 0.24 25.05 14.84
CA ASN A 123 -0.52 26.29 15.04
C ASN A 123 -2.03 26.08 15.06
N ASN A 124 -2.53 24.92 14.66
CA ASN A 124 -3.95 24.58 14.72
C ASN A 124 -4.34 24.20 16.15
N ASP A 125 -5.18 25.01 16.79
CA ASP A 125 -5.63 24.80 18.17
C ASP A 125 -6.30 23.44 18.41
N SER A 126 -6.92 22.86 17.37
CA SER A 126 -7.55 21.54 17.45
C SER A 126 -6.58 20.38 17.32
N LEU A 127 -5.38 20.59 16.77
CA LEU A 127 -4.42 19.52 16.43
C LEU A 127 -3.09 19.64 17.17
N LYS A 128 -2.72 20.82 17.67
CA LYS A 128 -1.43 21.06 18.34
C LYS A 128 -1.15 20.12 19.51
N ALA A 129 -2.21 19.67 20.20
CA ALA A 129 -2.09 18.72 21.31
C ALA A 129 -1.64 17.32 20.86
N LEU A 130 -1.89 16.95 19.60
CA LEU A 130 -1.44 15.70 19.00
C LEU A 130 0.06 15.71 18.66
N LYS A 131 0.71 16.88 18.68
CA LYS A 131 2.17 17.02 18.50
C LYS A 131 2.71 16.27 17.27
N ALA A 132 1.94 16.28 16.18
CA ALA A 132 2.28 15.57 14.95
C ALA A 132 3.65 16.02 14.41
N ASN A 133 4.47 15.06 14.00
CA ASN A 133 5.71 15.29 13.27
C ASN A 133 5.51 14.93 11.79
N VAL A 134 6.03 15.74 10.88
CA VAL A 134 5.90 15.51 9.44
C VAL A 134 7.28 15.35 8.82
N GLU A 135 7.48 14.24 8.12
CA GLU A 135 8.66 13.98 7.30
C GLU A 135 8.25 13.52 5.90
N SER A 136 9.19 13.61 4.95
CA SER A 136 9.01 13.02 3.62
C SER A 136 9.91 11.80 3.51
N VAL A 137 9.33 10.68 3.08
CA VAL A 137 10.04 9.41 2.94
C VAL A 137 9.87 8.87 1.52
N GLU A 138 10.85 8.07 1.08
CA GLU A 138 10.75 7.31 -0.17
C GLU A 138 10.24 5.90 0.15
N MET A 139 9.34 5.38 -0.66
CA MET A 139 8.86 3.99 -0.60
C MET A 139 8.91 3.36 -1.99
N GLN A 140 8.92 2.03 -2.04
CA GLN A 140 8.78 1.26 -3.29
C GLN A 140 7.40 0.61 -3.34
N VAL A 141 6.61 0.96 -4.35
CA VAL A 141 5.28 0.38 -4.62
C VAL A 141 5.24 -0.01 -6.10
N ALA A 142 4.89 -1.25 -6.40
CA ALA A 142 4.82 -1.80 -7.75
C ALA A 142 6.12 -1.61 -8.58
N GLY A 143 7.27 -1.59 -7.89
CA GLY A 143 8.59 -1.34 -8.50
C GLY A 143 8.91 0.14 -8.74
N GLU A 144 7.99 1.05 -8.44
CA GLU A 144 8.13 2.50 -8.61
C GLU A 144 8.50 3.19 -7.29
N THR A 145 9.32 4.22 -7.38
CA THR A 145 9.63 5.09 -6.24
C THR A 145 8.54 6.12 -6.05
N VAL A 146 7.91 6.08 -4.88
CA VAL A 146 6.90 7.07 -4.46
C VAL A 146 7.40 7.87 -3.26
N TYR A 147 6.95 9.11 -3.19
CA TYR A 147 7.26 10.05 -2.11
C TYR A 147 6.01 10.25 -1.25
N VAL A 148 6.17 9.98 0.04
CA VAL A 148 5.07 9.95 0.99
C VAL A 148 5.31 11.00 2.07
N ALA A 149 4.28 11.79 2.38
CA ALA A 149 4.28 12.59 3.60
C ALA A 149 3.95 11.66 4.76
N ARG A 150 4.93 11.40 5.61
CA ARG A 150 4.79 10.54 6.79
C ARG A 150 4.54 11.42 7.99
N ILE A 151 3.35 11.28 8.56
CA ILE A 151 2.88 12.02 9.71
C ILE A 151 2.90 11.08 10.91
N VAL A 152 3.78 11.36 11.84
CA VAL A 152 3.98 10.57 13.05
C VAL A 152 3.33 11.25 14.23
N LEU A 153 2.39 10.56 14.87
CA LEU A 153 1.82 10.96 16.15
C LEU A 153 2.63 10.28 17.27
N PRO A 154 3.22 11.04 18.21
CA PRO A 154 4.14 10.50 19.22
C PRO A 154 3.39 9.81 20.39
N PHE A 155 2.37 9.03 20.07
CA PHE A 155 1.45 8.34 20.97
C PHE A 155 1.02 7.02 20.33
N THR A 156 0.53 6.07 21.13
CA THR A 156 -0.32 4.99 20.62
C THR A 156 -1.64 5.55 20.07
N TYR A 157 -2.36 4.78 19.24
CA TYR A 157 -3.67 5.19 18.74
C TYR A 157 -4.65 5.53 19.87
N GLN A 158 -4.71 4.66 20.88
CA GLN A 158 -5.63 4.80 22.02
C GLN A 158 -5.31 6.01 22.90
N GLU A 159 -4.03 6.40 22.99
CA GLU A 159 -3.63 7.63 23.68
C GLU A 159 -3.99 8.88 22.87
N ALA A 160 -3.75 8.86 21.56
CA ALA A 160 -4.10 9.96 20.68
C ALA A 160 -5.63 10.20 20.65
N GLU A 161 -6.44 9.13 20.62
CA GLU A 161 -7.90 9.24 20.68
C GLU A 161 -8.41 9.88 21.98
N LYS A 162 -7.72 9.66 23.11
CA LYS A 162 -8.04 10.34 24.38
C LYS A 162 -7.71 11.83 24.36
N ILE A 163 -6.69 12.23 23.58
CA ILE A 163 -6.32 13.64 23.39
C ILE A 163 -7.32 14.32 22.45
N LYS A 164 -7.64 13.66 21.33
CA LYS A 164 -8.56 14.15 20.32
C LYS A 164 -9.27 12.97 19.65
N ALA A 165 -10.58 12.89 19.79
CA ALA A 165 -11.34 11.86 19.08
C ALA A 165 -11.26 12.03 17.56
N ASN A 166 -11.22 10.92 16.83
CA ASN A 166 -11.05 10.84 15.37
C ASN A 166 -9.77 11.56 14.89
N ASN A 167 -8.69 11.43 15.67
CA ASN A 167 -7.45 12.16 15.41
C ASN A 167 -6.86 11.84 14.04
N ASP A 168 -6.95 10.59 13.59
CA ASP A 168 -6.50 10.13 12.28
C ASP A 168 -7.19 10.87 11.14
N ILE A 169 -8.52 10.97 11.20
CA ILE A 169 -9.32 11.65 10.17
C ILE A 169 -9.01 13.15 10.13
N LEU A 170 -8.89 13.78 11.30
CA LEU A 170 -8.59 15.21 11.36
C LEU A 170 -7.20 15.53 10.84
N VAL A 171 -6.20 14.73 11.20
CA VAL A 171 -4.82 14.85 10.70
C VAL A 171 -4.78 14.60 9.19
N LEU A 172 -5.49 13.57 8.71
CA LEU A 172 -5.54 13.25 7.28
C LEU A 172 -6.16 14.38 6.48
N ASN A 173 -7.27 14.95 6.93
CA ASN A 173 -7.96 16.03 6.23
C ASN A 173 -7.10 17.28 6.10
N GLU A 174 -6.40 17.68 7.17
CA GLU A 174 -5.46 18.80 7.15
C GLU A 174 -4.34 18.55 6.12
N ALA A 175 -3.78 17.34 6.11
CA ALA A 175 -2.70 16.98 5.21
C ALA A 175 -3.14 16.90 3.74
N LEU A 176 -4.30 16.29 3.45
CA LEU A 176 -4.87 16.22 2.10
C LEU A 176 -5.27 17.60 1.57
N ALA A 177 -5.78 18.48 2.43
CA ALA A 177 -6.13 19.85 2.04
C ALA A 177 -4.90 20.64 1.55
N GLN A 178 -3.71 20.35 2.10
CA GLN A 178 -2.50 21.06 1.76
C GLN A 178 -1.68 20.37 0.65
N LEU A 179 -1.55 19.05 0.70
CA LEU A 179 -0.71 18.28 -0.21
C LEU A 179 -1.48 17.72 -1.41
N GLY A 180 -2.80 17.93 -1.47
CA GLY A 180 -3.63 17.45 -2.56
C GLY A 180 -3.57 15.93 -2.65
N ASN A 181 -3.20 15.41 -3.83
CA ASN A 181 -3.25 13.97 -4.12
C ASN A 181 -1.90 13.24 -3.94
N HIS A 182 -0.99 13.79 -3.15
CA HIS A 182 0.19 13.03 -2.69
C HIS A 182 -0.24 11.89 -1.75
N LEU A 183 0.55 10.81 -1.72
CA LEU A 183 0.40 9.77 -0.71
C LEU A 183 0.78 10.32 0.67
N ILE A 184 -0.05 9.99 1.65
CA ILE A 184 0.10 10.39 3.05
C ILE A 184 0.05 9.13 3.89
N MET A 185 1.06 8.95 4.73
CA MET A 185 1.08 7.94 5.77
C MET A 185 0.79 8.58 7.13
N ILE A 186 -0.17 8.06 7.86
CA ILE A 186 -0.36 8.38 9.28
C ILE A 186 0.09 7.17 10.09
N ALA A 187 1.00 7.39 11.03
CA ALA A 187 1.53 6.35 11.88
C ALA A 187 1.64 6.81 13.34
N TYR A 188 1.52 5.86 14.25
CA TYR A 188 1.50 6.07 15.69
C TYR A 188 2.75 5.49 16.31
N TYR A 189 3.47 6.32 17.07
CA TYR A 189 4.73 5.93 17.69
C TYR A 189 4.51 5.59 19.15
N ASP A 190 4.62 4.30 19.47
CA ASP A 190 4.68 3.82 20.84
C ASP A 190 6.08 4.08 21.39
N GLN A 191 6.19 5.07 22.27
CA GLN A 191 7.47 5.47 22.87
C GLN A 191 8.05 4.39 23.80
N SER A 192 7.19 3.57 24.42
CA SER A 192 7.61 2.54 25.38
C SER A 192 8.24 1.36 24.64
N ASN A 193 7.61 0.93 23.55
CA ASN A 193 8.05 -0.20 22.74
C ASN A 193 8.98 0.21 21.59
N LYS A 194 9.12 1.51 21.33
CA LYS A 194 9.90 2.09 20.22
C LYS A 194 9.47 1.53 18.87
N THR A 195 8.17 1.35 18.69
CA THR A 195 7.57 0.85 17.45
C THR A 195 6.74 1.94 16.80
N LEU A 196 6.76 1.98 15.47
CA LEU A 196 5.91 2.87 14.71
C LEU A 196 4.89 2.03 13.94
N THR A 197 3.62 2.12 14.32
CA THR A 197 2.56 1.35 13.69
C THR A 197 1.80 2.22 12.69
N PRO A 198 1.79 1.86 11.40
CA PRO A 198 1.08 2.60 10.36
C PRO A 198 -0.42 2.36 10.52
N MET A 199 -1.21 3.42 10.36
CA MET A 199 -2.67 3.34 10.34
C MET A 199 -3.25 3.58 8.96
N HIS A 200 -2.75 4.60 8.26
CA HIS A 200 -3.20 4.98 6.92
C HIS A 200 -2.00 5.07 5.99
N LEU A 201 -2.18 4.67 4.73
CA LEU A 201 -1.39 5.09 3.58
C LEU A 201 -2.37 5.34 2.42
N THR A 202 -2.60 6.60 2.09
CA THR A 202 -3.69 6.99 1.19
C THR A 202 -3.37 8.28 0.46
N ASN A 203 -3.99 8.48 -0.70
CA ASN A 203 -4.14 9.80 -1.30
C ASN A 203 -5.60 10.29 -1.10
N SER A 204 -6.06 11.33 -1.81
CA SER A 204 -7.40 11.87 -1.62
C SER A 204 -8.53 11.04 -2.26
N LEU A 205 -8.17 10.05 -3.09
CA LEU A 205 -9.11 9.27 -3.90
C LEU A 205 -9.14 7.79 -3.48
N ASN A 206 -7.98 7.22 -3.19
CA ASN A 206 -7.77 5.78 -3.07
C ASN A 206 -6.87 5.44 -1.86
N PRO A 207 -7.35 4.68 -0.87
CA PRO A 207 -6.52 4.15 0.21
C PRO A 207 -5.70 2.97 -0.29
N LEU A 208 -4.38 3.03 -0.13
CA LEU A 208 -3.47 1.94 -0.48
C LEU A 208 -3.28 0.95 0.68
N PHE A 209 -3.32 1.44 1.91
CA PHE A 209 -3.30 0.62 3.11
C PHE A 209 -4.09 1.29 4.24
N TYR A 210 -4.77 0.45 5.03
CA TYR A 210 -5.46 0.84 6.25
C TYR A 210 -5.33 -0.25 7.30
N ASN A 211 -4.94 0.11 8.52
CA ASN A 211 -4.82 -0.82 9.63
C ASN A 211 -6.05 -0.74 10.55
N GLU A 212 -7.02 -1.61 10.32
CA GLU A 212 -8.24 -1.65 11.13
C GLU A 212 -8.02 -2.18 12.55
N THR A 213 -6.97 -2.97 12.79
CA THR A 213 -6.75 -3.60 14.10
C THR A 213 -6.42 -2.58 15.18
N MET A 214 -5.88 -1.41 14.81
CA MET A 214 -5.49 -0.35 15.74
C MET A 214 -6.67 0.30 16.48
N LYS A 215 -7.89 0.17 15.94
CA LYS A 215 -9.10 0.74 16.55
C LYS A 215 -9.71 -0.17 17.63
N ASN A 216 -9.27 -1.42 17.71
CA ASN A 216 -9.77 -2.43 18.65
C ASN A 216 -8.89 -2.50 19.90
#